data_AF-A0A955BJ26-F1
#
_entry.id   AF-A0A955BJ26-F1
#
_cell.length_a   1.000
_cell.length_b   1.000
_cell.length_c   1.000
_cell.angle_alpha   90.00
_cell.angle_beta   90.00
_cell.angle_gamma   90.00
#
_symmetry.space_group_name_H-M   'P 1'
#
loop_
_entity.id
_entity.type
_entity.pdbx_description
1 polymer ?
#
loop_
_entity_poly.entity_id
_entity_poly.type
_entity_poly.pdbx_seq_one_letter_code
_entity_poly.pdbx_strand_id
1 'polypeptide(L)'
;LWDHMDAILSVGVTGLVDRILGVRQPSPSVDAEIRQDDIAALDRHQARDLLLLALCYDQSTAETFKGRWHKLRRKLRFWTIAAHWPMALGVLVTVAIAALAITLIANDATDWLRPIWLYLLLVAAGWCPWLWKCFKSFRLARRIVRHVRVGNHEVNPLRSALMNLTSGEIASQPLPTQDRTDDRFEQLAKLQGLLNSLGFQGIIVLMDRIDEPHLINGSAELMKLLVWPMLDNKFLKHPGLGLKLMLPIELTRYVDKEDREFYQRARLDKQNMISSFEWTGEALYDVASARLQACAIEGNTPTLRDLFDESVSDDRLVQSLRSLRVPRHLFKFLYRLLVDHCNSYTDRAPQWRIPAATYERSLAVYLRDQDALDRNMGVV
;
A
#
# COMPACT_ATOMS: atom_id res chain seq x y z
N LEU A 1 8.37 -5.69 11.55
CA LEU A 1 6.98 -6.19 11.33
C LEU A 1 5.99 -5.04 11.45
N TRP A 2 6.08 -4.19 12.48
CA TRP A 2 5.16 -3.06 12.67
C TRP A 2 5.11 -2.13 11.47
N ASP A 3 6.26 -1.78 10.91
CA ASP A 3 6.34 -0.91 9.74
C ASP A 3 5.57 -1.50 8.55
N HIS A 4 5.67 -2.81 8.33
CA HIS A 4 4.97 -3.51 7.25
C HIS A 4 3.45 -3.55 7.45
N MET A 5 3.00 -3.83 8.67
CA MET A 5 1.57 -3.80 8.98
C MET A 5 1.02 -2.38 8.85
N ASP A 6 1.74 -1.38 9.35
CA ASP A 6 1.38 0.03 9.20
C ASP A 6 1.37 0.45 7.73
N ALA A 7 2.29 -0.06 6.90
CA ALA A 7 2.31 0.18 5.46
C ALA A 7 1.12 -0.47 4.74
N ILE A 8 0.81 -1.73 5.02
CA ILE A 8 -0.35 -2.44 4.44
C ILE A 8 -1.66 -1.75 4.82
N LEU A 9 -1.80 -1.36 6.10
CA LEU A 9 -2.95 -0.60 6.57
C LEU A 9 -3.02 0.78 5.91
N SER A 10 -1.89 1.49 5.80
CA SER A 10 -1.82 2.79 5.14
C SER A 10 -2.27 2.74 3.69
N VAL A 11 -1.70 1.82 2.91
CA VAL A 11 -2.04 1.62 1.50
C VAL A 11 -3.50 1.19 1.34
N GLY A 12 -3.92 0.15 2.08
CA GLY A 12 -5.26 -0.40 2.00
C GLY A 12 -6.35 0.60 2.41
N VAL A 13 -6.15 1.31 3.52
CA VAL A 13 -7.11 2.31 4.02
C VAL A 13 -7.15 3.52 3.10
N THR A 14 -6.01 4.04 2.64
CA THR A 14 -5.97 5.21 1.74
C THR A 14 -6.68 4.90 0.43
N GLY A 15 -6.41 3.74 -0.19
CA GLY A 15 -7.08 3.32 -1.41
C GLY A 15 -8.58 3.05 -1.22
N LEU A 16 -8.96 2.44 -0.09
CA LEU A 16 -10.38 2.26 0.28
C LEU A 16 -11.10 3.62 0.41
N VAL A 17 -10.49 4.58 1.11
CA VAL A 17 -11.06 5.93 1.28
C VAL A 17 -11.12 6.68 -0.05
N ASP A 18 -10.13 6.53 -0.95
CA ASP A 18 -10.17 7.14 -2.29
C ASP A 18 -11.39 6.67 -3.09
N ARG A 19 -11.63 5.35 -3.10
CA ARG A 19 -12.76 4.73 -3.80
C ARG A 19 -14.09 5.12 -3.15
N ILE A 20 -14.15 5.10 -1.81
CA ILE A 20 -15.34 5.57 -1.09
C ILE A 20 -15.61 7.03 -1.39
N LEU A 21 -14.62 7.92 -1.43
CA LEU A 21 -14.85 9.34 -1.72
C LEU A 21 -15.09 9.64 -3.21
N GLY A 22 -14.80 8.70 -4.12
CA GLY A 22 -14.94 8.89 -5.56
C GLY A 22 -13.91 9.87 -6.13
N VAL A 23 -12.66 9.77 -5.65
CA VAL A 23 -11.55 10.61 -6.14
C VAL A 23 -11.29 10.32 -7.62
N ARG A 24 -11.06 11.36 -8.43
CA ARG A 24 -10.87 11.24 -9.89
C ARG A 24 -9.69 10.35 -10.29
N GLN A 25 -8.63 10.35 -9.48
CA GLN A 25 -7.44 9.54 -9.64
C GLN A 25 -7.21 8.78 -8.33
N PRO A 26 -7.89 7.64 -8.12
CA PRO A 26 -7.66 6.84 -6.93
C PRO A 26 -6.24 6.25 -6.96
N SER A 27 -5.68 5.95 -5.79
CA SER A 27 -4.39 5.29 -5.71
C SER A 27 -4.36 4.00 -6.55
N PRO A 28 -3.37 3.81 -7.45
CA PRO A 28 -3.27 2.61 -8.28
C PRO A 28 -2.87 1.37 -7.46
N SER A 29 -2.41 1.58 -6.23
CA SER A 29 -2.01 0.50 -5.32
C SER A 29 -3.16 -0.36 -4.82
N VAL A 30 -4.41 0.10 -4.96
CA VAL A 30 -5.61 -0.63 -4.54
C VAL A 30 -6.58 -0.75 -5.71
N ASP A 31 -6.71 -1.98 -6.19
CA ASP A 31 -7.70 -2.35 -7.20
C ASP A 31 -8.97 -2.88 -6.52
N ALA A 32 -9.93 -1.98 -6.33
CA ALA A 32 -11.20 -2.28 -5.67
C ALA A 32 -12.32 -1.44 -6.30
N GLU A 33 -13.36 -2.09 -6.80
CA GLU A 33 -14.58 -1.43 -7.25
C GLU A 33 -15.61 -1.47 -6.12
N ILE A 34 -16.05 -0.30 -5.65
CA ILE A 34 -16.98 -0.17 -4.53
C ILE A 34 -18.25 0.47 -5.04
N ARG A 35 -19.38 -0.21 -4.87
CA ARG A 35 -20.69 0.35 -5.21
C ARG A 35 -21.18 1.23 -4.06
N GLN A 36 -21.93 2.27 -4.39
CA GLN A 36 -22.45 3.19 -3.37
C GLN A 36 -23.46 2.51 -2.43
N ASP A 37 -24.18 1.51 -2.92
CA ASP A 37 -25.16 0.74 -2.15
C ASP A 37 -24.49 -0.02 -0.99
N ASP A 38 -23.29 -0.56 -1.23
CA ASP A 38 -22.52 -1.32 -0.22
C ASP A 38 -22.05 -0.39 0.91
N ILE A 39 -21.74 0.87 0.59
CA ILE A 39 -21.37 1.89 1.59
C ILE A 39 -22.57 2.24 2.47
N ALA A 40 -23.77 2.31 1.90
CA ALA A 40 -24.99 2.59 2.65
C ALA A 40 -25.41 1.44 3.57
N ALA A 41 -24.96 0.21 3.26
CA ALA A 41 -25.19 -0.98 4.07
C ALA A 41 -24.26 -1.09 5.29
N LEU A 42 -23.19 -0.28 5.37
CA LEU A 42 -22.26 -0.30 6.49
C LEU A 42 -22.98 0.09 7.80
N ASP A 43 -22.78 -0.73 8.83
CA ASP A 43 -23.34 -0.44 10.15
C ASP A 43 -22.59 0.73 10.84
N ARG A 44 -23.13 1.19 11.97
CA ARG A 44 -22.52 2.29 12.74
C ARG A 44 -21.13 1.92 13.30
N HIS A 45 -20.90 0.66 13.65
CA HIS A 45 -19.64 0.21 14.24
C HIS A 45 -18.52 0.10 13.18
N GLN A 46 -18.87 -0.35 11.99
CA GLN A 46 -18.05 -0.40 10.79
C GLN A 46 -17.72 1.01 10.31
N ALA A 47 -18.69 1.91 10.25
CA ALA A 47 -18.44 3.31 9.95
C ALA A 47 -17.47 3.96 10.95
N ARG A 48 -17.63 3.66 12.26
CA ARG A 48 -16.67 4.10 13.30
C ARG A 48 -15.28 3.52 13.05
N ASP A 49 -15.19 2.21 12.82
CA ASP A 49 -13.91 1.52 12.65
C ASP A 49 -13.18 2.02 11.40
N LEU A 50 -13.89 2.27 10.31
CA LEU A 50 -13.33 2.91 9.11
C LEU A 50 -12.83 4.33 9.40
N LEU A 51 -13.57 5.13 10.18
CA LEU A 51 -13.12 6.48 10.56
C LEU A 51 -11.89 6.45 11.47
N LEU A 52 -11.75 5.44 12.33
CA LEU A 52 -10.58 5.26 13.20
C LEU A 52 -9.37 4.75 12.41
N LEU A 53 -9.58 3.80 11.49
CA LEU A 53 -8.55 3.35 10.56
C LEU A 53 -8.06 4.52 9.69
N ALA A 54 -8.97 5.30 9.12
CA ALA A 54 -8.61 6.50 8.36
C ALA A 54 -7.87 7.53 9.22
N LEU A 55 -8.24 7.65 10.50
CA LEU A 55 -7.58 8.56 11.43
C LEU A 55 -6.11 8.17 11.69
N CYS A 56 -5.79 6.87 11.67
CA CYS A 56 -4.45 6.35 11.92
C CYS A 56 -3.61 6.08 10.66
N TYR A 57 -4.24 5.87 9.51
CA TYR A 57 -3.58 5.28 8.33
C TYR A 57 -3.89 5.98 6.99
N ASP A 58 -4.86 6.89 6.89
CA ASP A 58 -5.14 7.59 5.62
C ASP A 58 -4.04 8.61 5.27
N GLN A 59 -3.37 8.41 4.14
CA GLN A 59 -2.20 9.18 3.70
C GLN A 59 -2.33 9.67 2.26
N SER A 60 -3.41 10.40 1.97
CA SER A 60 -3.58 11.04 0.67
C SER A 60 -2.70 12.29 0.53
N THR A 61 -1.97 12.40 -0.58
CA THR A 61 -1.21 13.60 -0.96
C THR A 61 -2.06 14.64 -1.71
N ALA A 62 -3.26 14.26 -2.15
CA ALA A 62 -4.11 15.10 -3.00
C ALA A 62 -4.96 16.11 -2.21
N GLU A 63 -5.27 15.84 -0.94
CA GLU A 63 -6.12 16.68 -0.10
C GLU A 63 -5.60 16.81 1.33
N THR A 64 -6.01 17.86 2.04
CA THR A 64 -5.71 17.99 3.47
C THR A 64 -6.41 16.89 4.27
N PHE A 65 -5.68 16.26 5.20
CA PHE A 65 -6.19 15.21 6.08
C PHE A 65 -7.52 15.60 6.75
N LYS A 66 -7.61 16.82 7.30
CA LYS A 66 -8.82 17.28 7.98
C LYS A 66 -10.01 17.34 7.02
N GLY A 67 -9.84 17.93 5.84
CA GLY A 67 -10.93 18.06 4.85
C GLY A 67 -11.43 16.69 4.40
N ARG A 68 -10.50 15.80 4.06
CA ARG A 68 -10.76 14.44 3.60
C ARG A 68 -11.48 13.60 4.66
N TRP A 69 -11.01 13.63 5.90
CA TRP A 69 -11.66 12.91 7.02
C TRP A 69 -13.10 13.40 7.27
N HIS A 70 -13.36 14.72 7.17
CA HIS A 70 -14.72 15.25 7.31
C HIS A 70 -15.64 14.86 6.15
N LYS A 71 -15.11 14.81 4.91
CA LYS A 71 -15.86 14.29 3.75
C LYS A 71 -16.23 12.82 3.96
N LEU A 72 -15.27 12.00 4.41
CA LEU A 72 -15.50 10.58 4.71
C LEU A 72 -16.59 10.41 5.78
N ARG A 73 -16.48 11.14 6.89
CA ARG A 73 -17.48 11.14 7.97
C ARG A 73 -18.88 11.50 7.47
N ARG A 74 -18.99 12.54 6.62
CA ARG A 74 -20.28 12.94 6.03
C ARG A 74 -20.84 11.85 5.13
N LYS A 75 -19.99 11.22 4.30
CA LYS A 75 -20.39 10.15 3.39
C LYS A 75 -20.87 8.89 4.13
N LEU A 76 -20.21 8.54 5.23
CA LEU A 76 -20.62 7.45 6.13
C LEU A 76 -21.81 7.83 7.05
N ARG A 77 -22.35 9.04 6.94
CA ARG A 77 -23.45 9.57 7.77
C ARG A 77 -23.20 9.37 9.27
N PHE A 78 -21.93 9.49 9.70
CA PHE A 78 -21.54 9.25 11.08
C PHE A 78 -21.64 10.53 11.92
N TRP A 79 -22.78 10.71 12.58
CA TRP A 79 -23.08 11.87 13.42
C TRP A 79 -22.99 11.53 14.91
N THR A 80 -22.22 12.34 15.64
CA THR A 80 -21.93 12.18 17.07
C THR A 80 -22.16 13.50 17.79
N ILE A 81 -23.43 13.83 18.00
CA ILE A 81 -23.84 15.04 18.72
C ILE A 81 -23.30 15.01 20.16
N ALA A 82 -23.33 13.84 20.81
CA ALA A 82 -22.79 13.64 22.15
C ALA A 82 -21.30 14.01 22.27
N ALA A 83 -20.52 13.91 21.18
CA ALA A 83 -19.11 14.33 21.20
C ALA A 83 -18.94 15.85 21.45
N HIS A 84 -19.94 16.65 21.11
CA HIS A 84 -19.93 18.10 21.25
C HIS A 84 -20.58 18.58 22.56
N TRP A 85 -21.14 17.67 23.37
CA TRP A 85 -21.76 18.00 24.66
C TRP A 85 -20.85 18.81 25.60
N PRO A 86 -19.54 18.51 25.75
CA PRO A 86 -18.66 19.32 26.60
C PRO A 86 -18.53 20.77 26.12
N MET A 87 -18.58 21.01 24.80
CA MET A 87 -18.56 22.35 24.23
C MET A 87 -19.90 23.06 24.45
N ALA A 88 -21.01 22.36 24.23
CA ALA A 88 -22.36 22.89 24.45
C ALA A 88 -22.56 23.29 25.92
N LEU A 89 -22.06 22.50 26.87
CA LEU A 89 -22.08 22.82 28.30
C LEU A 89 -21.32 24.12 28.59
N GLY A 90 -20.11 24.28 28.05
CA GLY A 90 -19.32 25.50 28.22
C GLY A 90 -20.03 26.74 27.66
N VAL A 91 -20.58 26.64 26.45
CA VAL A 91 -21.34 27.72 25.81
C VAL A 91 -22.60 28.07 26.62
N LEU A 92 -23.36 27.06 27.06
CA LEU A 92 -24.58 27.25 27.85
C LEU A 92 -24.28 27.98 29.16
N VAL A 93 -23.22 27.58 29.87
CA VAL A 93 -22.79 28.26 31.10
C VAL A 93 -22.37 29.71 30.81
N THR A 94 -21.61 29.96 29.75
CA THR A 94 -21.23 31.33 29.36
C THR A 94 -22.45 32.20 29.02
N VAL A 95 -23.41 31.68 28.26
CA VAL A 95 -24.64 32.41 27.90
C VAL A 95 -25.51 32.66 29.13
N ALA A 96 -25.67 31.69 30.02
CA ALA A 96 -26.44 31.84 31.25
C ALA A 96 -25.85 32.92 32.16
N ILE A 97 -24.52 32.96 32.31
CA ILE A 97 -23.82 33.97 33.10
C ILE A 97 -23.93 35.36 32.45
N ALA A 98 -23.81 35.45 31.12
CA ALA A 98 -23.99 36.70 30.39
C ALA A 98 -25.43 37.23 30.52
N ALA A 99 -26.44 36.37 30.39
CA ALA A 99 -27.83 36.73 30.57
C ALA A 99 -28.10 37.21 32.01
N LEU A 100 -27.58 36.50 33.01
CA LEU A 100 -27.67 36.91 34.41
C LEU A 100 -27.05 38.30 34.63
N ALA A 101 -25.86 38.54 34.07
CA ALA A 101 -25.21 39.84 34.16
C ALA A 101 -26.05 40.96 33.53
N ILE A 102 -26.63 40.73 32.34
CA ILE A 102 -27.53 41.69 31.68
C ILE A 102 -28.76 41.99 32.54
N THR A 103 -29.39 40.97 33.13
CA THR A 103 -30.57 41.16 33.99
C THR A 103 -30.25 41.91 35.29
N LEU A 104 -29.07 41.69 35.88
CA LEU A 104 -28.63 42.39 37.09
C LEU A 104 -28.31 43.87 36.81
N ILE A 105 -27.72 44.16 35.64
CA ILE A 105 -27.49 45.55 35.19
C ILE A 105 -28.81 46.26 34.91
N ALA A 106 -29.77 45.60 34.26
CA ALA A 106 -31.07 46.18 33.94
C ALA A 106 -31.93 46.52 35.18
N ASN A 107 -31.71 45.82 36.30
CA ASN A 107 -32.42 46.00 37.56
C ASN A 107 -31.66 46.86 38.59
N ASP A 108 -30.61 47.58 38.17
CA ASP A 108 -29.74 48.42 39.02
C ASP A 108 -29.04 47.66 40.19
N ALA A 109 -29.02 46.32 40.15
CA ALA A 109 -28.43 45.45 41.15
C ALA A 109 -26.93 45.19 40.89
N THR A 110 -26.19 46.22 40.53
CA THR A 110 -24.77 46.13 40.11
C THR A 110 -23.82 45.70 41.24
N ASP A 111 -24.24 45.82 42.50
CA ASP A 111 -23.46 45.37 43.65
C ASP A 111 -23.23 43.84 43.68
N TRP A 112 -24.15 43.06 43.08
CA TRP A 112 -24.01 41.61 42.95
C TRP A 112 -23.01 41.17 41.88
N LEU A 113 -22.58 42.10 41.02
CA LEU A 113 -21.56 41.86 39.99
C LEU A 113 -20.14 42.14 40.47
N ARG A 114 -19.97 42.78 41.64
CA ARG A 114 -18.66 43.12 42.21
C ARG A 114 -17.70 41.93 42.34
N PRO A 115 -18.12 40.70 42.71
CA PRO A 115 -17.22 39.54 42.66
C PRO A 115 -17.13 38.96 41.24
N ILE A 116 -16.64 39.75 40.28
CA ILE A 116 -16.46 39.34 38.87
C ILE A 116 -15.70 38.01 38.75
N TRP A 117 -14.76 37.77 39.66
CA TRP A 117 -13.96 36.55 39.71
C TRP A 117 -14.79 35.27 39.95
N LEU A 118 -15.92 35.33 40.67
CA LEU A 118 -16.82 34.17 40.86
C LEU A 118 -17.49 33.78 39.55
N TYR A 119 -17.94 34.76 38.76
CA TYR A 119 -18.54 34.53 37.45
C TYR A 119 -17.50 33.99 36.46
N LEU A 120 -16.27 34.51 36.48
CA LEU A 120 -15.17 33.97 35.68
C LEU A 120 -14.82 32.53 36.06
N LEU A 121 -14.85 32.19 37.36
CA LEU A 121 -14.62 30.84 37.84
C LEU A 121 -15.72 29.87 37.39
N LEU A 122 -16.99 30.31 37.41
CA LEU A 122 -18.11 29.50 36.91
C LEU A 122 -18.01 29.26 35.40
N VAL A 123 -17.66 30.28 34.61
CA VAL A 123 -17.36 30.11 33.17
C VAL A 123 -16.22 29.12 32.98
N ALA A 124 -15.11 29.28 33.70
CA ALA A 124 -13.96 28.39 33.61
C ALA A 124 -14.33 26.93 33.98
N ALA A 125 -15.15 26.75 35.02
CA ALA A 125 -15.67 25.44 35.42
C ALA A 125 -16.55 24.81 34.32
N GLY A 126 -17.39 25.61 33.64
CA GLY A 126 -18.20 25.16 32.51
C GLY A 126 -17.37 24.68 31.30
N TRP A 127 -16.23 25.32 31.03
CA TRP A 127 -15.31 24.92 29.95
C TRP A 127 -14.35 23.78 30.33
N CYS A 128 -14.22 23.45 31.62
CA CYS A 128 -13.31 22.42 32.11
C CYS A 128 -13.49 21.05 31.44
N PRO A 129 -14.72 20.50 31.24
CA PRO A 129 -14.90 19.23 30.56
C PRO A 129 -14.41 19.23 29.10
N TRP A 130 -14.59 20.35 28.38
CA TRP A 130 -14.11 20.49 27.00
C TRP A 130 -12.59 20.58 26.95
N LEU A 131 -11.98 21.37 27.83
CA LEU A 131 -10.52 21.47 27.95
C LEU A 131 -9.91 20.11 28.31
N TRP A 132 -10.53 19.37 29.22
CA TRP A 132 -10.11 18.02 29.59
C TRP A 132 -10.19 17.05 28.41
N LYS A 133 -11.27 17.10 27.62
CA LYS A 133 -11.41 16.30 26.40
C LYS A 133 -10.36 16.69 25.36
N CYS A 134 -10.09 17.98 25.18
CA CYS A 134 -9.06 18.49 24.28
C CYS A 134 -7.67 17.98 24.68
N PHE A 135 -7.34 18.05 25.97
CA PHE A 135 -6.09 17.56 26.52
C PHE A 135 -5.92 16.04 26.36
N LYS A 136 -6.96 15.25 26.67
CA LYS A 136 -6.94 13.79 26.45
C LYS A 136 -6.74 13.45 24.97
N SER A 137 -7.47 14.11 24.08
CA SER A 137 -7.35 13.90 22.62
C SER A 137 -5.97 14.31 22.11
N PHE A 138 -5.38 15.38 22.64
CA PHE A 138 -4.03 15.80 22.31
C PHE A 138 -2.98 14.78 22.77
N ARG A 139 -3.10 14.26 24.00
CA ARG A 139 -2.20 13.21 24.51
C ARG A 139 -2.31 11.94 23.67
N LEU A 140 -3.53 11.56 23.31
CA LEU A 140 -3.79 10.39 22.46
C LEU A 140 -3.21 10.58 21.06
N ALA A 141 -3.47 11.72 20.41
CA ALA A 141 -2.89 12.07 19.12
C ALA A 141 -1.36 12.00 19.15
N ARG A 142 -0.72 12.58 20.18
CA ARG A 142 0.73 12.55 20.34
C ARG A 142 1.27 11.13 20.60
N ARG A 143 0.46 10.22 21.15
CA ARG A 143 0.85 8.80 21.26
C ARG A 143 0.75 8.12 19.91
N ILE A 144 -0.35 8.28 19.19
CA ILE A 144 -0.54 7.69 17.85
C ILE A 144 0.58 8.12 16.91
N VAL A 145 0.83 9.43 16.78
CA VAL A 145 1.90 9.97 15.92
C VAL A 145 3.29 9.42 16.27
N ARG A 146 3.52 9.06 17.54
CA ARG A 146 4.81 8.49 17.97
C ARG A 146 4.96 7.00 17.68
N HIS A 147 3.86 6.25 17.58
CA HIS A 147 3.91 4.79 17.46
C HIS A 147 3.51 4.27 16.08
N VAL A 148 2.76 5.03 15.30
CA VAL A 148 2.56 4.75 13.87
C VAL A 148 3.88 5.03 13.15
N ARG A 149 4.45 4.00 12.54
CA ARG A 149 5.81 4.08 11.97
C ARG A 149 5.83 4.58 10.54
N VAL A 150 4.72 4.38 9.82
CA VAL A 150 4.59 4.76 8.41
C VAL A 150 3.64 5.95 8.29
N GLY A 151 4.14 7.04 7.72
CA GLY A 151 3.35 8.20 7.33
C GLY A 151 3.63 9.50 8.07
N ASN A 152 3.19 10.59 7.46
CA ASN A 152 3.36 11.94 8.00
C ASN A 152 2.09 12.41 8.71
N HIS A 153 1.94 12.00 9.98
CA HIS A 153 0.83 12.43 10.80
C HIS A 153 1.20 13.66 11.65
N GLU A 154 0.37 14.69 11.58
CA GLU A 154 0.49 15.84 12.46
C GLU A 154 -0.44 15.71 13.68
N VAL A 155 0.06 16.11 14.85
CA VAL A 155 -0.67 15.98 16.13
C VAL A 155 -1.96 16.83 16.14
N ASN A 156 -1.94 18.03 15.56
CA ASN A 156 -3.05 18.98 15.63
C ASN A 156 -4.26 18.58 14.77
N PRO A 157 -4.10 18.24 13.47
CA PRO A 157 -5.19 17.67 12.67
C PRO A 157 -5.77 16.40 13.29
N LEU A 158 -4.90 15.52 13.80
CA LEU A 158 -5.29 14.28 14.44
C LEU A 158 -6.13 14.52 15.71
N ARG A 159 -5.69 15.43 16.58
CA ARG A 159 -6.45 15.88 17.75
C ARG A 159 -7.83 16.41 17.33
N SER A 160 -7.89 17.24 16.29
CA SER A 160 -9.14 17.81 15.81
C SER A 160 -10.11 16.73 15.33
N ALA A 161 -9.61 15.68 14.67
CA ALA A 161 -10.44 14.54 14.24
C ALA A 161 -10.91 13.72 15.47
N LEU A 162 -10.03 13.41 16.42
CA LEU A 162 -10.38 12.70 17.66
C LEU A 162 -11.45 13.41 18.50
N MET A 163 -11.46 14.75 18.51
CA MET A 163 -12.48 15.53 19.22
C MET A 163 -13.90 15.29 18.71
N ASN A 164 -14.07 14.80 17.48
CA ASN A 164 -15.37 14.48 16.90
C ASN A 164 -15.92 13.10 17.33
N LEU A 165 -15.12 12.30 18.03
CA LEU A 165 -15.51 11.00 18.56
C LEU A 165 -15.85 11.10 20.06
N THR A 166 -16.67 10.18 20.53
CA THR A 166 -16.99 10.04 21.96
C THR A 166 -15.92 9.22 22.68
N SER A 167 -15.80 9.39 24.01
CA SER A 167 -14.84 8.60 24.78
C SER A 167 -15.14 7.10 24.77
N GLY A 168 -16.42 6.71 24.73
CA GLY A 168 -16.83 5.31 24.60
C GLY A 168 -16.45 4.70 23.26
N GLU A 169 -16.55 5.48 22.17
CA GLU A 169 -16.12 5.02 20.84
C GLU A 169 -14.60 4.83 20.74
N ILE A 170 -13.80 5.50 21.58
CA ILE A 170 -12.33 5.40 21.59
C ILE A 170 -11.80 4.35 22.58
N ALA A 171 -12.43 4.19 23.76
CA ALA A 171 -11.84 3.50 24.90
C ALA A 171 -11.51 2.01 24.69
N SER A 172 -12.27 1.32 23.83
CA SER A 172 -12.12 -0.12 23.55
C SER A 172 -11.56 -0.39 22.15
N GLN A 173 -10.83 0.57 21.57
CA GLN A 173 -10.31 0.46 20.22
C GLN A 173 -8.83 0.12 20.25
N PRO A 174 -8.36 -0.79 19.38
CA PRO A 174 -6.96 -1.12 19.25
C PRO A 174 -6.26 0.02 18.53
N LEU A 175 -5.98 1.12 19.22
CA LEU A 175 -5.26 2.26 18.67
C LEU A 175 -3.75 2.03 18.84
N PRO A 176 -2.92 2.41 17.84
CA PRO A 176 -1.48 2.21 17.89
C PRO A 176 -0.88 3.24 18.86
N THR A 177 -0.98 2.96 20.15
CA THR A 177 -0.59 3.88 21.24
C THR A 177 0.56 3.36 22.07
N GLN A 178 0.92 2.09 21.86
CA GLN A 178 1.97 1.36 22.52
C GLN A 178 2.74 0.56 21.46
N ASP A 179 3.94 0.17 21.82
CA ASP A 179 4.83 -0.68 21.04
C ASP A 179 4.38 -2.15 21.14
N ARG A 180 3.16 -2.44 20.63
CA ARG A 180 2.53 -3.77 20.63
C ARG A 180 2.12 -4.18 19.21
N THR A 181 2.33 -5.45 18.88
CA THR A 181 1.94 -6.02 17.57
C THR A 181 0.46 -6.37 17.51
N ASP A 182 -0.14 -6.81 18.62
CA ASP A 182 -1.51 -7.32 18.64
C ASP A 182 -2.54 -6.26 18.23
N ASP A 183 -2.37 -5.00 18.65
CA ASP A 183 -3.25 -3.89 18.26
C ASP A 183 -3.32 -3.73 16.73
N ARG A 184 -2.20 -3.95 16.02
CA ARG A 184 -2.14 -3.87 14.55
C ARG A 184 -2.81 -5.07 13.87
N PHE A 185 -2.72 -6.26 14.47
CA PHE A 185 -3.45 -7.42 13.98
C PHE A 185 -4.96 -7.22 14.13
N GLU A 186 -5.41 -6.63 15.24
CA GLU A 186 -6.82 -6.28 15.41
C GLU A 186 -7.29 -5.21 14.42
N GLN A 187 -6.46 -4.20 14.14
CA GLN A 187 -6.77 -3.21 13.10
C GLN A 187 -6.85 -3.83 11.70
N LEU A 188 -5.94 -4.76 11.37
CA LEU A 188 -5.99 -5.52 10.13
C LEU A 188 -7.27 -6.36 10.06
N ALA A 189 -7.65 -7.04 11.13
CA ALA A 189 -8.90 -7.78 11.22
C ALA A 189 -10.14 -6.86 11.06
N LYS A 190 -10.10 -5.64 11.60
CA LYS A 190 -11.15 -4.62 11.37
C LYS A 190 -11.22 -4.20 9.91
N LEU A 191 -10.08 -3.94 9.27
CA LEU A 191 -10.04 -3.63 7.85
C LEU A 191 -10.62 -4.79 7.02
N GLN A 192 -10.26 -6.03 7.32
CA GLN A 192 -10.82 -7.21 6.66
C GLN A 192 -12.33 -7.34 6.88
N GLY A 193 -12.82 -7.11 8.11
CA GLY A 193 -14.26 -7.12 8.39
C GLY A 193 -15.04 -6.07 7.58
N LEU A 194 -14.45 -4.90 7.38
CA LEU A 194 -15.00 -3.85 6.51
C LEU A 194 -15.02 -4.31 5.05
N LEU A 195 -13.89 -4.83 4.55
CA LEU A 195 -13.76 -5.31 3.18
C LEU A 195 -14.73 -6.46 2.87
N ASN A 196 -14.90 -7.40 3.80
CA ASN A 196 -15.87 -8.48 3.71
C ASN A 196 -17.31 -7.95 3.56
N SER A 197 -17.65 -6.89 4.29
CA SER A 197 -18.98 -6.27 4.21
C SER A 197 -19.20 -5.51 2.91
N LEU A 198 -18.10 -5.09 2.26
CA LEU A 198 -18.10 -4.48 0.92
C LEU A 198 -17.97 -5.53 -0.21
N GLY A 199 -18.03 -6.83 0.11
CA GLY A 199 -18.03 -7.92 -0.87
C GLY A 199 -16.66 -8.48 -1.24
N PHE A 200 -15.57 -8.02 -0.62
CA PHE A 200 -14.22 -8.55 -0.87
C PHE A 200 -13.93 -9.76 0.02
N GLN A 201 -13.30 -10.80 -0.52
CA GLN A 201 -13.02 -12.05 0.24
C GLN A 201 -11.73 -12.00 1.06
N GLY A 202 -10.82 -11.08 0.73
CA GLY A 202 -9.52 -10.98 1.37
C GLY A 202 -8.64 -9.90 0.75
N ILE A 203 -7.40 -9.84 1.23
CA ILE A 203 -6.39 -8.87 0.82
C ILE A 203 -5.24 -9.62 0.21
N ILE A 204 -4.77 -9.22 -0.98
CA ILE A 204 -3.52 -9.70 -1.55
C ILE A 204 -2.50 -8.55 -1.51
N VAL A 205 -1.36 -8.79 -0.84
CA VAL A 205 -0.24 -7.86 -0.82
C VAL A 205 0.83 -8.39 -1.76
N LEU A 206 1.08 -7.64 -2.83
CA LEU A 206 2.17 -7.89 -3.75
C LEU A 206 3.37 -7.03 -3.33
N MET A 207 4.50 -7.69 -3.10
CA MET A 207 5.78 -7.02 -2.90
C MET A 207 6.66 -7.36 -4.11
N ASP A 208 7.00 -6.34 -4.89
CA ASP A 208 7.86 -6.45 -6.07
C ASP A 208 8.91 -5.32 -6.03
N ARG A 209 10.02 -5.50 -6.76
CA ARG A 209 11.08 -4.48 -6.94
C ARG A 209 11.65 -3.92 -5.64
N ILE A 210 11.89 -4.76 -4.66
CA ILE A 210 12.43 -4.30 -3.37
C ILE A 210 13.88 -3.79 -3.47
N ASP A 211 14.59 -4.09 -4.56
CA ASP A 211 15.96 -3.69 -4.83
C ASP A 211 16.06 -2.24 -5.37
N GLU A 212 15.03 -1.74 -6.03
CA GLU A 212 15.00 -0.46 -6.73
C GLU A 212 14.95 0.80 -5.84
N PRO A 213 14.27 0.83 -4.66
CA PRO A 213 14.19 2.02 -3.83
C PRO A 213 15.56 2.57 -3.45
N HIS A 214 15.72 3.90 -3.51
CA HIS A 214 16.99 4.58 -3.25
C HIS A 214 17.63 4.27 -1.89
N LEU A 215 16.82 3.99 -0.87
CA LEU A 215 17.32 3.63 0.46
C LEU A 215 17.94 2.23 0.51
N ILE A 216 17.59 1.35 -0.42
CA ILE A 216 18.10 -0.03 -0.52
C ILE A 216 19.23 -0.07 -1.54
N ASN A 217 19.01 0.54 -2.71
CA ASN A 217 20.01 0.68 -3.77
C ASN A 217 20.68 -0.66 -4.12
N GLY A 218 19.88 -1.73 -4.27
CA GLY A 218 20.36 -3.09 -4.55
C GLY A 218 21.15 -3.77 -3.43
N SER A 219 21.31 -3.17 -2.25
CA SER A 219 22.05 -3.78 -1.15
C SER A 219 21.28 -4.95 -0.54
N ALA A 220 21.84 -6.17 -0.64
CA ALA A 220 21.23 -7.38 -0.11
C ALA A 220 21.03 -7.36 1.41
N GLU A 221 21.93 -6.72 2.16
CA GLU A 221 21.79 -6.55 3.61
C GLU A 221 20.59 -5.67 3.97
N LEU A 222 20.38 -4.57 3.22
CA LEU A 222 19.25 -3.67 3.46
C LEU A 222 17.92 -4.31 3.03
N MET A 223 17.93 -5.06 1.92
CA MET A 223 16.79 -5.89 1.53
C MET A 223 16.45 -6.92 2.61
N LYS A 224 17.45 -7.58 3.19
CA LYS A 224 17.28 -8.52 4.30
C LYS A 224 16.63 -7.84 5.50
N LEU A 225 17.13 -6.67 5.93
CA LEU A 225 16.55 -5.91 7.04
C LEU A 225 15.08 -5.55 6.80
N LEU A 226 14.72 -5.23 5.55
CA LEU A 226 13.34 -4.95 5.19
C LEU A 226 12.48 -6.23 5.22
N VAL A 227 12.90 -7.31 4.60
CA VAL A 227 12.03 -8.48 4.35
C VAL A 227 11.90 -9.41 5.57
N TRP A 228 12.98 -9.64 6.31
CA TRP A 228 13.01 -10.65 7.39
C TRP A 228 11.94 -10.47 8.45
N PRO A 229 11.59 -9.24 8.88
CA PRO A 229 10.53 -9.04 9.84
C PRO A 229 9.13 -9.46 9.35
N MET A 230 8.92 -9.67 8.04
CA MET A 230 7.67 -10.23 7.48
C MET A 230 7.67 -11.76 7.44
N LEU A 231 8.84 -12.40 7.49
CA LEU A 231 8.99 -13.85 7.44
C LEU A 231 8.69 -14.47 8.82
N ASP A 232 7.48 -14.21 9.31
CA ASP A 232 6.96 -14.73 10.56
C ASP A 232 5.68 -15.52 10.29
N ASN A 233 5.61 -16.77 10.76
CA ASN A 233 4.47 -17.64 10.47
C ASN A 233 3.13 -17.09 10.98
N LYS A 234 3.09 -16.29 12.07
CA LYS A 234 1.84 -15.66 12.53
C LYS A 234 1.34 -14.65 11.50
N PHE A 235 2.26 -13.91 10.87
CA PHE A 235 1.93 -12.94 9.85
C PHE A 235 1.61 -13.61 8.49
N LEU A 236 2.46 -14.53 8.04
CA LEU A 236 2.30 -15.23 6.75
C LEU A 236 1.02 -16.06 6.67
N LYS A 237 0.51 -16.56 7.80
CA LYS A 237 -0.73 -17.36 7.89
C LYS A 237 -1.91 -16.58 8.45
N HIS A 238 -1.86 -15.26 8.42
CA HIS A 238 -2.97 -14.45 8.86
C HIS A 238 -4.21 -14.74 7.99
N PRO A 239 -5.38 -15.06 8.56
CA PRO A 239 -6.59 -15.36 7.78
C PRO A 239 -6.97 -14.19 6.86
N GLY A 240 -7.43 -14.49 5.64
CA GLY A 240 -7.88 -13.46 4.68
C GLY A 240 -6.76 -12.55 4.15
N LEU A 241 -5.48 -12.89 4.36
CA LEU A 241 -4.32 -12.18 3.83
C LEU A 241 -3.49 -13.13 2.96
N GLY A 242 -3.33 -12.80 1.68
CA GLY A 242 -2.40 -13.42 0.76
C GLY A 242 -1.17 -12.54 0.59
N LEU A 243 0.02 -13.10 0.74
CA LEU A 243 1.29 -12.40 0.51
C LEU A 243 1.99 -13.01 -0.69
N LYS A 244 2.26 -12.20 -1.71
CA LYS A 244 3.08 -12.59 -2.87
C LYS A 244 4.35 -11.75 -2.86
N LEU A 245 5.43 -12.36 -2.37
CA LEU A 245 6.73 -11.71 -2.23
C LEU A 245 7.62 -12.13 -3.40
N MET A 246 7.79 -11.23 -4.37
CA MET A 246 8.70 -11.41 -5.51
C MET A 246 10.07 -10.87 -5.10
N LEU A 247 10.85 -11.72 -4.45
CA LEU A 247 12.11 -11.34 -3.82
C LEU A 247 13.30 -11.57 -4.77
N PRO A 248 14.32 -10.69 -4.77
CA PRO A 248 15.56 -10.87 -5.51
C PRO A 248 16.32 -12.11 -5.08
N ILE A 249 16.97 -12.78 -6.04
CA ILE A 249 17.61 -14.08 -5.87
C ILE A 249 18.79 -14.03 -4.88
N GLU A 250 19.39 -12.86 -4.69
CA GLU A 250 20.50 -12.58 -3.77
C GLU A 250 20.12 -12.93 -2.33
N LEU A 251 18.84 -12.79 -1.96
CA LEU A 251 18.34 -13.11 -0.63
C LEU A 251 18.34 -14.61 -0.31
N THR A 252 18.36 -15.48 -1.32
CA THR A 252 18.38 -16.94 -1.14
C THR A 252 19.59 -17.37 -0.29
N ARG A 253 20.77 -16.80 -0.58
CA ARG A 253 22.00 -17.09 0.17
C ARG A 253 21.90 -16.72 1.64
N TYR A 254 21.12 -15.70 1.96
CA TYR A 254 20.89 -15.30 3.34
C TYR A 254 19.95 -16.27 4.03
N VAL A 255 18.84 -16.64 3.38
CA VAL A 255 17.90 -17.65 3.91
C VAL A 255 18.63 -18.96 4.21
N ASP A 256 19.43 -19.47 3.27
CA ASP A 256 20.15 -20.74 3.43
C ASP A 256 21.13 -20.74 4.61
N LYS A 257 21.66 -19.56 4.98
CA LYS A 257 22.60 -19.38 6.09
C LYS A 257 21.94 -19.03 7.42
N GLU A 258 20.61 -18.92 7.47
CA GLU A 258 19.90 -18.54 8.70
C GLU A 258 19.93 -19.64 9.77
N ASP A 259 19.70 -19.20 11.02
CA ASP A 259 19.68 -20.08 12.18
C ASP A 259 18.42 -20.93 12.27
N ARG A 260 18.49 -22.00 13.06
CA ARG A 260 17.36 -22.89 13.34
C ARG A 260 16.15 -22.14 13.92
N GLU A 261 16.37 -21.09 14.71
CA GLU A 261 15.29 -20.25 15.27
C GLU A 261 14.48 -19.56 14.16
N PHE A 262 15.17 -19.01 13.15
CA PHE A 262 14.52 -18.39 12.00
C PHE A 262 13.65 -19.39 11.25
N TYR A 263 14.16 -20.58 10.94
CA TYR A 263 13.39 -21.61 10.24
C TYR A 263 12.16 -22.08 11.02
N GLN A 264 12.26 -22.19 12.35
CA GLN A 264 11.11 -22.53 13.20
C GLN A 264 10.04 -21.44 13.22
N ARG A 265 10.45 -20.17 13.17
CA ARG A 265 9.55 -19.01 13.22
C ARG A 265 8.90 -18.73 11.86
N ALA A 266 9.69 -18.71 10.78
CA ALA A 266 9.22 -18.43 9.42
C ALA A 266 8.45 -19.61 8.82
N ARG A 267 8.88 -20.85 9.16
CA ARG A 267 8.33 -22.11 8.65
C ARG A 267 8.18 -22.11 7.14
N LEU A 268 9.23 -21.71 6.42
CA LEU A 268 9.25 -21.60 4.96
C LEU A 268 8.89 -22.92 4.28
N ASP A 269 9.19 -24.05 4.91
CA ASP A 269 8.79 -25.41 4.52
C ASP A 269 7.27 -25.60 4.40
N LYS A 270 6.49 -24.85 5.19
CA LYS A 270 5.02 -24.88 5.17
C LYS A 270 4.40 -23.72 4.40
N GLN A 271 5.23 -22.95 3.70
CA GLN A 271 4.81 -21.90 2.79
C GLN A 271 5.03 -22.38 1.35
N ASN A 272 4.37 -21.73 0.39
CA ASN A 272 4.55 -22.01 -1.03
C ASN A 272 5.80 -21.28 -1.56
N MET A 273 6.96 -21.54 -0.96
CA MET A 273 8.22 -20.95 -1.38
C MET A 273 8.68 -21.54 -2.72
N ILE A 274 8.97 -20.67 -3.67
CA ILE A 274 9.60 -21.02 -4.95
C ILE A 274 11.02 -20.48 -4.90
N SER A 275 12.02 -21.35 -5.03
CA SER A 275 13.44 -21.00 -4.85
C SER A 275 13.99 -20.11 -5.97
N SER A 276 13.60 -20.38 -7.22
CA SER A 276 13.99 -19.59 -8.38
C SER A 276 12.81 -19.47 -9.35
N PHE A 277 12.63 -18.27 -9.91
CA PHE A 277 11.77 -18.04 -11.06
C PHE A 277 12.62 -18.05 -12.31
N GLU A 278 12.59 -19.16 -13.04
CA GLU A 278 13.33 -19.32 -14.29
C GLU A 278 12.38 -19.22 -15.47
N TRP A 279 12.83 -18.53 -16.52
CA TRP A 279 12.08 -18.50 -17.77
C TRP A 279 12.39 -19.73 -18.59
N THR A 280 11.36 -20.50 -18.93
CA THR A 280 11.48 -21.61 -19.87
C THR A 280 11.61 -21.08 -21.31
N GLY A 281 12.14 -21.90 -22.22
CA GLY A 281 12.26 -21.50 -23.63
C GLY A 281 10.89 -21.26 -24.26
N GLU A 282 9.92 -22.05 -23.83
CA GLU A 282 8.51 -21.99 -24.20
C GLU A 282 7.88 -20.68 -23.71
N ALA A 283 8.07 -20.31 -22.43
CA ALA A 283 7.57 -19.03 -21.91
C ALA A 283 8.22 -17.82 -22.60
N LEU A 284 9.50 -17.92 -22.96
CA LEU A 284 10.20 -16.89 -23.72
C LEU A 284 9.66 -16.77 -25.15
N TYR A 285 9.37 -17.89 -25.80
CA TYR A 285 8.71 -17.93 -27.11
C TYR A 285 7.33 -17.28 -27.06
N ASP A 286 6.53 -17.61 -26.05
CA ASP A 286 5.18 -17.06 -25.86
C ASP A 286 5.23 -15.55 -25.62
N VAL A 287 6.16 -15.07 -24.78
CA VAL A 287 6.34 -13.64 -24.52
C VAL A 287 6.75 -12.88 -25.79
N ALA A 288 7.63 -13.44 -26.62
CA ALA A 288 7.99 -12.84 -27.90
C ALA A 288 6.79 -12.78 -28.86
N SER A 289 6.04 -13.88 -28.98
CA SER A 289 4.87 -13.97 -29.85
C SER A 289 3.77 -13.01 -29.40
N ALA A 290 3.50 -12.91 -28.10
CA ALA A 290 2.54 -11.96 -27.54
C ALA A 290 2.92 -10.50 -27.83
N ARG A 291 4.22 -10.17 -27.84
CA ARG A 291 4.69 -8.83 -28.22
C ARG A 291 4.51 -8.54 -29.70
N LEU A 292 4.72 -9.52 -30.58
CA LEU A 292 4.44 -9.38 -32.01
C LEU A 292 2.94 -9.19 -32.26
N GLN A 293 2.11 -9.99 -31.59
CA GLN A 293 0.65 -9.88 -31.68
C GLN A 293 0.14 -8.52 -31.20
N ALA A 294 0.73 -7.94 -30.16
CA ALA A 294 0.39 -6.59 -29.69
C ALA A 294 0.70 -5.49 -30.72
N CYS A 295 1.60 -5.75 -31.67
CA CYS A 295 1.94 -4.85 -32.78
C CYS A 295 1.20 -5.21 -34.08
N ALA A 296 0.35 -6.23 -34.07
CA ALA A 296 -0.34 -6.70 -35.26
C ALA A 296 -1.54 -5.81 -35.61
N ILE A 297 -1.86 -5.75 -36.91
CA ILE A 297 -3.10 -5.14 -37.41
C ILE A 297 -4.29 -6.04 -37.02
N GLU A 298 -5.45 -5.44 -36.76
CA GLU A 298 -6.69 -6.17 -36.45
C GLU A 298 -6.95 -7.29 -37.46
N GLY A 299 -7.20 -8.51 -36.94
CA GLY A 299 -7.43 -9.71 -37.75
C GLY A 299 -6.17 -10.51 -38.10
N ASN A 300 -4.97 -10.04 -37.78
CA ASN A 300 -3.73 -10.80 -37.95
C ASN A 300 -3.16 -11.28 -36.60
N THR A 301 -2.60 -12.49 -36.59
CA THR A 301 -2.00 -13.11 -35.39
C THR A 301 -0.59 -13.61 -35.71
N PRO A 302 0.37 -12.69 -35.96
CA PRO A 302 1.74 -13.06 -36.25
C PRO A 302 2.37 -13.74 -35.02
N THR A 303 3.12 -14.80 -35.28
CA THR A 303 3.88 -15.56 -34.29
C THR A 303 5.37 -15.32 -34.48
N LEU A 304 6.17 -15.64 -33.47
CA LEU A 304 7.62 -15.56 -33.60
C LEU A 304 8.14 -16.42 -34.76
N ARG A 305 7.48 -17.56 -35.03
CA ARG A 305 7.83 -18.48 -36.11
C ARG A 305 7.79 -17.83 -37.49
N ASP A 306 6.89 -16.90 -37.72
CA ASP A 306 6.66 -16.27 -39.03
C ASP A 306 7.86 -15.44 -39.51
N LEU A 307 8.75 -15.04 -38.59
CA LEU A 307 9.98 -14.30 -38.88
C LEU A 307 11.10 -15.19 -39.44
N PHE A 308 11.01 -16.51 -39.27
CA PHE A 308 12.09 -17.45 -39.59
C PHE A 308 11.77 -18.30 -40.81
N ASP A 309 12.82 -18.69 -41.53
CA ASP A 309 12.74 -19.64 -42.63
C ASP A 309 12.43 -21.07 -42.12
N GLU A 310 11.99 -21.97 -43.00
CA GLU A 310 11.72 -23.37 -42.70
C GLU A 310 12.97 -24.13 -42.23
N SER A 311 14.16 -23.61 -42.59
CA SER A 311 15.46 -24.13 -42.16
C SER A 311 15.71 -24.03 -40.64
N VAL A 312 14.94 -23.23 -39.90
CA VAL A 312 15.00 -23.18 -38.42
C VAL A 312 13.76 -23.87 -37.86
N SER A 313 13.96 -24.96 -37.12
CA SER A 313 12.86 -25.69 -36.48
C SER A 313 12.38 -24.99 -35.21
N ASP A 314 11.11 -25.23 -34.85
CA ASP A 314 10.50 -24.68 -33.64
C ASP A 314 11.21 -25.17 -32.37
N ASP A 315 11.59 -26.44 -32.33
CA ASP A 315 12.40 -27.01 -31.24
C ASP A 315 13.75 -26.30 -31.11
N ARG A 316 14.39 -25.98 -32.24
CA ARG A 316 15.66 -25.25 -32.24
C ARG A 316 15.48 -23.82 -31.72
N LEU A 317 14.41 -23.14 -32.12
CA LEU A 317 14.05 -21.83 -31.57
C LEU A 317 13.87 -21.93 -30.05
N VAL A 318 13.00 -22.80 -29.56
CA VAL A 318 12.70 -22.95 -28.13
C VAL A 318 13.97 -23.27 -27.31
N GLN A 319 14.81 -24.19 -27.78
CA GLN A 319 16.08 -24.51 -27.12
C GLN A 319 17.06 -23.33 -27.08
N SER A 320 17.14 -22.58 -28.17
CA SER A 320 18.02 -21.42 -28.27
C SER A 320 17.51 -20.24 -27.43
N LEU A 321 16.19 -20.07 -27.33
CA LEU A 321 15.58 -19.09 -26.45
C LEU A 321 15.84 -19.42 -24.97
N ARG A 322 15.80 -20.71 -24.61
CA ARG A 322 16.13 -21.17 -23.25
C ARG A 322 17.54 -20.77 -22.82
N SER A 323 18.53 -20.80 -23.72
CA SER A 323 19.91 -20.40 -23.37
C SER A 323 20.06 -18.90 -23.08
N LEU A 324 19.12 -18.06 -23.52
CA LEU A 324 19.11 -16.61 -23.24
C LEU A 324 18.64 -16.29 -21.82
N ARG A 325 18.03 -17.25 -21.10
CA ARG A 325 17.60 -17.22 -19.69
C ARG A 325 16.54 -16.19 -19.28
N VAL A 326 16.54 -14.98 -19.82
CA VAL A 326 15.60 -13.91 -19.43
C VAL A 326 15.09 -13.10 -20.62
N PRO A 327 13.87 -12.52 -20.54
CA PRO A 327 13.28 -11.73 -21.63
C PRO A 327 14.15 -10.57 -22.10
N ARG A 328 14.93 -9.95 -21.21
CA ARG A 328 15.83 -8.85 -21.57
C ARG A 328 16.89 -9.28 -22.60
N HIS A 329 17.47 -10.47 -22.43
CA HIS A 329 18.47 -10.98 -23.37
C HIS A 329 17.83 -11.44 -24.66
N LEU A 330 16.68 -12.08 -24.58
CA LEU A 330 15.84 -12.41 -25.72
C LEU A 330 15.61 -11.20 -26.64
N PHE A 331 15.07 -10.11 -26.12
CA PHE A 331 14.74 -8.96 -26.98
C PHE A 331 15.98 -8.22 -27.49
N LYS A 332 17.07 -8.18 -26.72
CA LYS A 332 18.37 -7.65 -27.21
C LYS A 332 18.93 -8.49 -28.35
N PHE A 333 18.84 -9.82 -28.23
CA PHE A 333 19.24 -10.76 -29.27
C PHE A 333 18.37 -10.59 -30.52
N LEU A 334 17.04 -10.61 -30.39
CA LEU A 334 16.13 -10.44 -31.53
C LEU A 334 16.35 -9.11 -32.25
N TYR A 335 16.57 -8.02 -31.51
CA TYR A 335 16.91 -6.73 -32.11
C TYR A 335 18.20 -6.80 -32.93
N ARG A 336 19.27 -7.36 -32.36
CA ARG A 336 20.55 -7.55 -33.06
C ARG A 336 20.37 -8.40 -34.32
N LEU A 337 19.67 -9.53 -34.19
CA LEU A 337 19.40 -10.44 -35.29
C LEU A 337 18.63 -9.76 -36.42
N LEU A 338 17.60 -8.98 -36.11
CA LEU A 338 16.80 -8.26 -37.11
C LEU A 338 17.66 -7.20 -37.82
N VAL A 339 18.50 -6.46 -37.10
CA VAL A 339 19.41 -5.48 -37.69
C VAL A 339 20.44 -6.17 -38.59
N ASP A 340 21.07 -7.25 -38.12
CA ASP A 340 22.04 -8.04 -38.91
C ASP A 340 21.40 -8.60 -40.18
N HIS A 341 20.17 -9.11 -40.09
CA HIS A 341 19.40 -9.61 -41.23
C HIS A 341 19.10 -8.50 -42.23
N CYS A 342 18.49 -7.38 -41.80
CA CYS A 342 18.15 -6.27 -42.67
C CYS A 342 19.36 -5.66 -43.38
N ASN A 343 20.52 -5.63 -42.73
CA ASN A 343 21.77 -5.13 -43.33
C ASN A 343 22.40 -6.08 -44.35
N SER A 344 21.99 -7.35 -44.38
CA SER A 344 22.56 -8.38 -45.26
C SER A 344 21.91 -8.44 -46.65
N TYR A 345 20.77 -7.78 -46.85
CA TYR A 345 20.00 -7.80 -48.09
C TYR A 345 19.77 -6.40 -48.64
N THR A 346 19.51 -6.32 -49.93
CA THR A 346 19.18 -5.07 -50.62
C THR A 346 17.72 -5.07 -51.03
N ASP A 347 17.15 -3.88 -51.25
CA ASP A 347 15.77 -3.73 -51.70
C ASP A 347 15.48 -4.45 -53.04
N ARG A 348 16.52 -4.70 -53.85
CA ARG A 348 16.41 -5.41 -55.13
C ARG A 348 16.31 -6.93 -54.99
N ALA A 349 16.79 -7.48 -53.88
CA ALA A 349 16.77 -8.91 -53.58
C ALA A 349 16.39 -9.13 -52.11
N PRO A 350 15.14 -8.79 -51.73
CA PRO A 350 14.72 -8.85 -50.33
C PRO A 350 14.55 -10.30 -49.88
N GLN A 351 14.98 -10.58 -48.64
CA GLN A 351 14.59 -11.78 -47.92
C GLN A 351 13.78 -11.40 -46.69
N TRP A 352 12.52 -11.84 -46.65
CA TRP A 352 11.56 -11.48 -45.60
C TRP A 352 11.59 -12.42 -44.40
N ARG A 353 12.24 -13.59 -44.54
CA ARG A 353 12.43 -14.58 -43.47
C ARG A 353 13.91 -14.74 -43.17
N ILE A 354 14.22 -14.90 -41.89
CA ILE A 354 15.58 -15.04 -41.38
C ILE A 354 16.07 -16.47 -41.64
N PRO A 355 17.14 -16.67 -42.42
CA PRO A 355 17.69 -18.00 -42.68
C PRO A 355 18.49 -18.53 -41.48
N ALA A 356 18.59 -19.86 -41.37
CA ALA A 356 19.30 -20.52 -40.28
C ALA A 356 20.77 -20.05 -40.12
N ALA A 357 21.47 -19.79 -41.22
CA ALA A 357 22.86 -19.34 -41.18
C ALA A 357 23.04 -17.99 -40.46
N THR A 358 22.12 -17.05 -40.67
CA THR A 358 22.14 -15.73 -40.01
C THR A 358 21.74 -15.86 -38.54
N TYR A 359 20.73 -16.69 -38.26
CA TYR A 359 20.29 -17.00 -36.90
C TYR A 359 21.40 -17.58 -36.03
N GLU A 360 22.03 -18.67 -36.46
CA GLU A 360 23.06 -19.36 -35.70
C GLU A 360 24.31 -18.50 -35.51
N ARG A 361 24.69 -17.71 -36.53
CA ARG A 361 25.80 -16.76 -36.41
C ARG A 361 25.54 -15.69 -35.36
N SER A 362 24.38 -15.04 -35.42
CA SER A 362 24.05 -13.96 -34.48
C SER A 362 23.88 -14.51 -33.06
N LEU A 363 23.28 -15.69 -32.91
CA LEU A 363 23.11 -16.37 -31.62
C LEU A 363 24.46 -16.73 -30.99
N ALA A 364 25.37 -17.33 -31.77
CA ALA A 364 26.69 -17.72 -31.27
C ALA A 364 27.50 -16.51 -30.77
N VAL A 365 27.45 -15.39 -31.50
CA VAL A 365 28.12 -14.17 -31.06
C VAL A 365 27.45 -13.59 -29.82
N TYR A 366 26.12 -13.57 -29.76
CA TYR A 366 25.38 -13.05 -28.61
C TYR A 366 25.67 -13.83 -27.33
N LEU A 367 25.64 -15.17 -27.38
CA LEU A 367 25.92 -16.03 -26.23
C LEU A 367 27.37 -15.86 -25.74
N ARG A 368 28.32 -15.71 -26.67
CA ARG A 368 29.72 -15.42 -26.31
C ARG A 368 29.87 -14.07 -25.60
N ASP A 369 29.18 -13.04 -26.08
CA ASP A 369 29.19 -11.71 -25.46
C ASP A 369 28.52 -11.73 -24.08
N GLN A 370 27.42 -12.49 -23.94
CA GLN A 370 26.73 -12.71 -22.67
C GLN A 370 27.62 -13.42 -21.65
N ASP A 371 28.28 -14.51 -22.03
CA ASP A 371 29.20 -15.25 -21.16
C ASP A 371 30.39 -14.37 -20.71
N ALA A 372 30.90 -13.49 -21.59
CA ALA A 372 31.97 -12.56 -21.25
C ALA A 372 31.51 -11.51 -20.22
N LEU A 373 30.29 -10.99 -20.36
CA LEU A 373 29.70 -10.05 -19.40
C LEU A 373 29.45 -10.71 -18.05
N ASP A 374 28.88 -11.92 -18.03
CA ASP A 374 28.60 -12.68 -16.81
C ASP A 374 29.90 -12.95 -16.02
N ARG A 375 31.01 -13.27 -16.71
CA ARG A 375 32.32 -13.46 -16.08
C ARG A 375 32.91 -12.17 -15.51
N ASN A 376 32.75 -11.05 -16.20
CA ASN A 376 33.25 -9.76 -15.72
C ASN A 376 32.43 -9.21 -14.55
N MET A 377 31.14 -9.54 -14.43
CA MET A 377 30.33 -9.21 -13.25
C MET A 377 30.60 -10.14 -12.04
N GLY A 378 31.28 -11.28 -12.25
CA GLY A 378 31.75 -12.16 -11.18
C GLY A 378 33.08 -11.73 -10.54
N VAL A 379 33.72 -10.67 -11.05
CA VAL A 379 34.99 -10.11 -10.55
C VAL A 379 34.75 -8.68 -10.08
N VAL A 380 33.95 -8.50 -9.03
CA VAL A 380 33.93 -7.31 -8.16
C VAL A 380 33.70 -7.76 -6.73
#